data_AF-A0A821X9K7-F1
#
_entry.id   AF-A0A821X9K7-F1
#
_cell.length_a   1.000
_cell.length_b   1.000
_cell.length_c   1.000
_cell.angle_alpha   90.00
_cell.angle_beta   90.00
_cell.angle_gamma   90.00
#
_symmetry.space_group_name_H-M   'P 1'
#
loop_
_entity.id
_entity.type
_entity.pdbx_description
1 polymer ?
#
loop_
_entity_poly.entity_id
_entity_poly.type
_entity_poly.pdbx_seq_one_letter_code
_entity_poly.pdbx_strand_id
1 'polypeptide(L)'
;LMNLLEIQDGKSTMKYHRWATKFTPSDIVLFKLAVSLFAFSSNSRILHRDISLEFNCINTILEIQNKYAELTWKYLIYKYDYHQAIQIFINLIQWFLSMSVFMSYAHYAPTHVNDIESLIEQTELTLILDDVDKIVQNN
;
A
#
# COMPACT_ATOMS: atom_id res chain seq x y z
N LEU A 1 8.27 15.59 -20.36
CA LEU A 1 8.74 15.24 -19.00
C LEU A 1 7.82 14.21 -18.33
N MET A 2 6.50 14.30 -18.50
CA MET A 2 5.48 13.37 -17.96
C MET A 2 5.74 11.88 -18.26
N ASN A 3 6.10 11.53 -19.50
CA ASN A 3 6.35 10.14 -19.92
C ASN A 3 7.56 9.45 -19.25
N LEU A 4 8.55 10.21 -18.75
CA LEU A 4 9.74 9.62 -18.12
C LEU A 4 9.48 9.20 -16.67
N LEU A 5 8.63 9.95 -15.96
CA LEU A 5 8.21 9.65 -14.59
C LEU A 5 7.31 8.41 -14.57
N GLU A 6 6.33 8.32 -15.47
CA GLU A 6 5.41 7.16 -15.55
C GLU A 6 6.14 5.84 -15.89
N ILE A 7 7.15 5.88 -16.77
CA ILE A 7 7.95 4.69 -17.13
C ILE A 7 8.86 4.25 -15.97
N GLN A 8 9.35 5.21 -15.16
CA GLN A 8 10.17 4.94 -13.98
C GLN A 8 9.32 4.42 -12.80
N ASP A 9 8.10 4.93 -12.65
CA ASP A 9 7.13 4.49 -11.65
C ASP A 9 6.58 3.09 -11.95
N GLY A 10 6.20 2.82 -13.21
CA GLY A 10 5.75 1.48 -13.63
C GLY A 10 6.80 0.40 -13.41
N LYS A 11 8.08 0.68 -13.71
CA LYS A 11 9.21 -0.25 -13.47
C LYS A 11 9.44 -0.54 -11.98
N SER A 12 9.18 0.41 -11.12
CA SER A 12 9.34 0.27 -9.67
C SER A 12 8.21 -0.60 -9.10
N THR A 13 6.95 -0.29 -9.45
CA THR A 13 5.77 -1.09 -9.10
C THR A 13 5.88 -2.54 -9.58
N MET A 14 6.39 -2.75 -10.80
CA MET A 14 6.60 -4.08 -11.37
C MET A 14 7.73 -4.87 -10.68
N LYS A 15 8.75 -4.19 -10.14
CA LYS A 15 9.78 -4.81 -9.29
C LYS A 15 9.22 -5.24 -7.94
N TYR A 16 8.35 -4.45 -7.30
CA TYR A 16 7.73 -4.81 -6.02
C TYR A 16 6.73 -5.96 -6.17
N HIS A 17 5.92 -5.96 -7.23
CA HIS A 17 5.00 -7.07 -7.54
C HIS A 17 5.74 -8.39 -7.76
N ARG A 18 6.92 -8.35 -8.43
CA ARG A 18 7.78 -9.52 -8.62
C ARG A 18 8.37 -10.09 -7.32
N TRP A 19 8.41 -9.31 -6.24
CA TRP A 19 8.82 -9.77 -4.91
C TRP A 19 7.66 -10.32 -4.09
N ALA A 20 6.45 -9.78 -4.25
CA ALA A 20 5.25 -10.31 -3.58
C ALA A 20 4.99 -11.78 -3.96
N THR A 21 5.21 -12.16 -5.22
CA THR A 21 5.07 -13.55 -5.69
C THR A 21 6.18 -14.50 -5.22
N LYS A 22 7.33 -13.98 -4.74
CA LYS A 22 8.40 -14.81 -4.18
C LYS A 22 8.09 -15.28 -2.76
N PHE A 23 7.15 -14.61 -2.08
CA PHE A 23 6.80 -14.91 -0.70
C PHE A 23 5.35 -15.38 -0.61
N THR A 24 5.02 -16.46 -1.31
CA THR A 24 3.83 -17.26 -1.00
C THR A 24 4.31 -18.45 -0.17
N PRO A 25 4.37 -18.34 1.17
CA PRO A 25 4.75 -19.48 1.99
C PRO A 25 3.77 -20.62 1.70
N SER A 26 4.28 -21.75 1.22
CA SER A 26 3.51 -23.00 1.06
C SER A 26 2.94 -23.48 2.40
N ASP A 27 3.53 -23.00 3.48
CA ASP A 27 3.10 -23.19 4.84
C ASP A 27 1.94 -22.25 5.21
N ILE A 28 0.73 -22.83 5.28
CA ILE A 28 -0.49 -22.13 5.65
C ILE A 28 -0.46 -21.53 7.07
N VAL A 29 0.27 -22.14 8.01
CA VAL A 29 0.38 -21.62 9.38
C VAL A 29 1.23 -20.37 9.37
N LEU A 30 2.37 -20.42 8.69
CA LEU A 30 3.24 -19.26 8.51
C LEU A 30 2.52 -18.13 7.77
N PHE A 31 1.70 -18.46 6.75
CA PHE A 31 0.88 -17.48 6.06
C PHE A 31 -0.12 -16.78 6.99
N LYS A 32 -0.86 -17.53 7.81
CA LYS A 32 -1.81 -16.97 8.80
C LYS A 32 -1.11 -16.06 9.80
N LEU A 33 0.04 -16.48 10.29
CA LEU A 33 0.88 -15.70 11.20
C LEU A 33 1.38 -14.40 10.55
N ALA A 34 1.84 -14.49 9.30
CA ALA A 34 2.31 -13.35 8.51
C ALA A 34 1.19 -12.32 8.28
N VAL A 35 0.01 -12.76 7.86
CA VAL A 35 -1.15 -11.89 7.64
C VAL A 35 -1.59 -11.23 8.94
N SER A 36 -1.60 -11.96 10.05
CA SER A 36 -1.95 -11.41 11.37
C SER A 36 -0.95 -10.35 11.80
N LEU A 37 0.35 -10.62 11.67
CA LEU A 37 1.42 -9.66 11.94
C LEU A 37 1.30 -8.41 11.08
N PHE A 38 0.99 -8.56 9.80
CA PHE A 38 0.81 -7.43 8.90
C PHE A 38 -0.42 -6.61 9.30
N ALA A 39 -1.56 -7.25 9.58
CA ALA A 39 -2.82 -6.59 9.93
C ALA A 39 -2.74 -5.76 11.22
N PHE A 40 -1.95 -6.20 12.21
CA PHE A 40 -1.73 -5.43 13.43
C PHE A 40 -0.56 -4.44 13.33
N SER A 41 0.20 -4.45 12.24
CA SER A 41 1.28 -3.48 12.04
C SER A 41 0.71 -2.08 11.77
N SER A 42 1.44 -1.05 12.22
CA SER A 42 1.10 0.35 11.89
C SER A 42 1.02 0.61 10.39
N ASN A 43 1.73 -0.18 9.57
CA ASN A 43 1.75 -0.04 8.12
C ASN A 43 0.46 -0.54 7.43
N SER A 44 -0.33 -1.40 8.09
CA SER A 44 -1.67 -1.78 7.60
C SER A 44 -2.62 -0.59 7.54
N ARG A 45 -2.36 0.47 8.30
CA ARG A 45 -3.19 1.69 8.31
C ARG A 45 -3.15 2.43 6.98
N ILE A 46 -2.16 2.17 6.13
CA ILE A 46 -2.11 2.64 4.74
C ILE A 46 -3.33 2.13 3.94
N LEU A 47 -3.97 1.03 4.38
CA LEU A 47 -5.14 0.44 3.73
C LEU A 47 -6.47 1.13 4.04
N HIS A 48 -6.52 2.04 5.00
CA HIS A 48 -7.77 2.68 5.40
C HIS A 48 -7.63 4.21 5.39
N ARG A 49 -8.23 4.82 4.36
CA ARG A 49 -8.34 6.28 4.19
C ARG A 49 -9.12 7.00 5.31
N ASP A 50 -10.00 6.30 6.02
CA ASP A 50 -10.98 6.88 6.96
C ASP A 50 -10.79 6.48 8.43
N ILE A 51 -9.57 6.15 8.88
CA ILE A 51 -9.35 5.93 10.32
C ILE A 51 -9.17 7.28 11.02
N SER A 52 -10.28 8.00 11.15
CA SER A 52 -10.54 8.88 12.30
C SER A 52 -10.78 8.06 13.59
N LEU A 53 -10.81 6.73 13.48
CA LEU A 53 -11.05 5.78 14.56
C LEU A 53 -9.80 5.57 15.44
N GLU A 54 -9.82 6.31 16.55
CA GLU A 54 -9.44 5.85 17.88
C GLU A 54 -7.96 5.52 18.12
N PHE A 55 -7.21 6.57 18.44
CA PHE A 55 -5.94 6.52 19.17
C PHE A 55 -6.02 5.84 20.56
N ASN A 56 -7.20 5.41 21.00
CA ASN A 56 -7.44 4.92 22.36
C ASN A 56 -6.90 3.50 22.64
N CYS A 57 -6.61 2.70 21.59
CA CYS A 57 -6.23 1.29 21.77
C CYS A 57 -4.84 0.92 21.21
N ILE A 58 -3.95 1.90 20.99
CA ILE A 58 -2.60 1.64 20.44
C ILE A 58 -1.83 0.63 21.29
N ASN A 59 -1.89 0.74 22.62
CA ASN A 59 -1.21 -0.19 23.52
C ASN A 59 -1.72 -1.62 23.34
N THR A 60 -3.04 -1.81 23.26
CA THR A 60 -3.66 -3.12 23.04
C THR A 60 -3.27 -3.71 21.68
N ILE A 61 -3.22 -2.89 20.63
CA ILE A 61 -2.78 -3.33 19.30
C ILE A 61 -1.32 -3.77 19.33
N LEU A 62 -0.44 -3.01 19.98
CA LEU A 62 0.98 -3.35 20.15
C LEU A 62 1.16 -4.65 20.95
N GLU A 63 0.38 -4.85 22.00
CA GLU A 63 0.40 -6.10 22.77
C GLU A 63 0.00 -7.31 21.91
N ILE A 64 -1.05 -7.16 21.10
CA ILE A 64 -1.48 -8.21 20.16
C ILE A 64 -0.40 -8.47 19.12
N GLN A 65 0.17 -7.42 18.53
CA GLN A 65 1.26 -7.52 17.56
C GLN A 65 2.47 -8.27 18.16
N ASN A 66 2.86 -7.95 19.39
CA ASN A 66 3.97 -8.61 20.08
C ASN A 66 3.69 -10.09 20.32
N LYS A 67 2.47 -10.46 20.71
CA LYS A 67 2.07 -11.88 20.85
C LYS A 67 2.18 -12.64 19.53
N TYR A 68 1.74 -12.03 18.43
CA TYR A 68 1.89 -12.66 17.11
C TYR A 68 3.35 -12.71 16.65
N ALA A 69 4.17 -11.72 16.98
CA ALA A 69 5.61 -11.74 16.68
C ALA A 69 6.31 -12.88 17.43
N GLU A 70 6.03 -13.02 18.73
CA GLU A 70 6.55 -14.10 19.55
C GLU A 70 6.10 -15.47 19.05
N LEU A 71 4.81 -15.62 18.74
CA LEU A 71 4.26 -16.87 18.21
C LEU A 71 4.90 -17.24 16.87
N THR A 72 5.09 -16.26 15.98
CA THR A 72 5.76 -16.45 14.69
C THR A 72 7.21 -16.88 14.90
N TRP A 73 7.93 -16.22 15.80
CA TRP A 73 9.31 -16.56 16.10
C TRP A 73 9.46 -17.97 16.67
N LYS A 74 8.62 -18.33 17.65
CA LYS A 74 8.58 -19.69 18.22
C LYS A 74 8.26 -20.74 17.18
N TYR A 75 7.30 -20.46 16.30
CA TYR A 75 6.94 -21.35 15.20
C TYR A 75 8.11 -21.57 14.24
N LEU A 76 8.82 -20.50 13.88
CA LEU A 76 9.97 -20.58 12.98
C LEU A 76 11.11 -21.39 13.60
N ILE A 77 11.45 -21.17 14.87
CA ILE A 77 12.47 -21.97 15.57
C ILE A 77 12.04 -23.43 15.73
N TYR A 78 10.76 -23.69 15.99
CA TYR A 78 10.25 -25.05 16.13
C TYR A 78 10.35 -25.84 14.82
N LYS A 79 10.07 -25.18 13.69
CA LYS A 79 9.96 -25.84 12.38
C LYS A 79 11.25 -25.82 11.56
N TYR A 80 12.11 -24.83 11.78
CA TYR A 80 13.31 -24.59 10.98
C TYR A 80 14.53 -24.40 11.87
N ASP A 81 15.73 -24.67 11.34
CA ASP A 81 16.98 -24.33 12.02
C ASP A 81 17.10 -22.82 12.23
N TYR A 82 17.83 -22.43 13.28
CA TYR A 82 18.00 -21.02 13.67
C TYR A 82 18.36 -20.08 12.51
N HIS A 83 19.30 -20.50 11.65
CA HIS A 83 19.71 -19.70 10.50
C HIS A 83 18.59 -19.52 9.47
N GLN A 84 17.84 -20.60 9.18
CA GLN A 84 16.72 -20.56 8.24
C GLN A 84 15.55 -19.74 8.81
N ALA A 85 15.27 -19.88 10.12
CA ALA A 85 14.26 -19.10 10.81
C ALA A 85 14.52 -17.59 10.68
N ILE A 86 15.77 -17.16 10.86
CA ILE A 86 16.18 -15.75 10.65
C ILE A 86 15.91 -15.32 9.21
N GLN A 87 16.37 -16.10 8.22
CA GLN A 87 16.19 -15.76 6.81
C GLN A 87 14.70 -15.62 6.45
N ILE A 88 13.86 -16.55 6.90
CA ILE A 88 12.41 -16.52 6.66
C ILE A 88 11.79 -15.28 7.34
N PHE A 89 12.19 -14.96 8.56
CA PHE A 89 11.68 -13.80 9.28
C PHE A 89 12.07 -12.48 8.60
N ILE A 90 13.30 -12.36 8.11
CA ILE A 90 13.74 -11.19 7.34
C ILE A 90 12.92 -11.05 6.05
N ASN A 91 12.72 -12.16 5.34
CA ASN A 91 11.93 -12.15 4.11
C ASN A 91 10.47 -11.76 4.36
N LEU A 92 9.88 -12.17 5.50
CA LEU A 92 8.56 -11.70 5.94
C LEU A 92 8.49 -10.18 6.11
N ILE A 93 9.49 -9.58 6.76
CA ILE A 93 9.57 -8.12 6.94
C ILE A 93 9.70 -7.41 5.59
N GLN A 94 10.56 -7.92 4.70
CA GLN A 94 10.70 -7.37 3.34
C GLN A 94 9.40 -7.46 2.55
N TRP A 95 8.65 -8.55 2.72
CA TRP A 95 7.33 -8.70 2.12
C TRP A 95 6.34 -7.66 2.63
N PHE A 96 6.28 -7.43 3.94
CA PHE A 96 5.43 -6.39 4.53
C PHE A 96 5.77 -4.99 4.01
N LEU A 97 7.05 -4.66 3.91
CA LEU A 97 7.48 -3.37 3.37
C LEU A 97 7.11 -3.22 1.89
N SER A 98 7.32 -4.26 1.10
CA SER A 98 6.95 -4.28 -0.32
C SER A 98 5.43 -4.12 -0.52
N MET A 99 4.62 -4.80 0.31
CA MET A 99 3.17 -4.66 0.31
C MET A 99 2.74 -3.26 0.71
N SER A 100 3.37 -2.66 1.72
CA SER A 100 3.06 -1.29 2.18
C SER A 100 3.32 -0.26 1.06
N VAL A 101 4.46 -0.38 0.38
CA VAL A 101 4.82 0.47 -0.75
C VAL A 101 3.83 0.27 -1.90
N PHE A 102 3.55 -0.98 -2.28
CA PHE A 102 2.61 -1.30 -3.35
C PHE A 102 1.21 -0.72 -3.08
N MET A 103 0.69 -0.91 -1.86
CA MET A 103 -0.64 -0.41 -1.49
C MET A 103 -0.69 1.12 -1.41
N SER A 104 0.39 1.76 -0.94
CA SER A 104 0.54 3.22 -1.00
C SER A 104 0.40 3.70 -2.44
N TYR A 105 1.15 3.13 -3.39
CA TYR A 105 1.02 3.48 -4.82
C TYR A 105 -0.37 3.22 -5.38
N ALA A 106 -0.98 2.08 -5.04
CA ALA A 106 -2.33 1.74 -5.45
C ALA A 106 -3.38 2.74 -4.94
N HIS A 107 -3.15 3.38 -3.79
CA HIS A 107 -4.01 4.46 -3.28
C HIS A 107 -3.77 5.80 -3.98
N TYR A 108 -2.54 6.11 -4.41
CA TYR A 108 -2.25 7.35 -5.13
C TYR A 108 -2.78 7.34 -6.57
N ALA A 109 -2.72 6.22 -7.28
CA ALA A 109 -3.10 6.16 -8.70
C ALA A 109 -4.54 6.63 -9.00
N PRO A 110 -5.60 6.22 -8.27
CA PRO A 110 -6.96 6.71 -8.52
C PRO A 110 -7.14 8.19 -8.17
N THR A 111 -6.37 8.69 -7.20
CA THR A 111 -6.43 10.11 -6.79
C THR A 111 -5.97 11.01 -7.94
N HIS A 112 -4.85 10.64 -8.56
CA HIS A 112 -4.31 11.40 -9.69
C HIS A 112 -5.19 11.32 -10.94
N VAL A 113 -5.87 10.20 -11.19
CA VAL A 113 -6.85 10.09 -12.29
C VAL A 113 -8.03 11.02 -12.04
N ASN A 114 -8.60 11.02 -10.84
CA ASN A 114 -9.71 11.90 -10.48
C ASN A 114 -9.32 13.40 -10.54
N ASP A 115 -8.10 13.75 -10.13
CA ASP A 115 -7.59 15.13 -10.21
C ASP A 115 -7.46 15.59 -11.67
N ILE A 116 -7.00 14.71 -12.57
CA ILE A 116 -6.87 15.01 -14.01
C ILE A 116 -8.26 15.14 -14.64
N GLU A 117 -9.19 14.24 -14.34
CA GLU A 117 -10.58 14.34 -14.84
C GLU A 117 -11.25 15.64 -14.37
N SER A 118 -11.07 16.01 -13.10
CA SER A 118 -11.59 17.28 -12.58
C SER A 118 -10.97 18.51 -13.26
N LEU A 119 -9.68 18.48 -13.60
CA LEU A 119 -9.03 19.57 -14.33
C LEU A 119 -9.53 19.68 -15.78
N ILE A 120 -9.78 18.54 -16.43
CA ILE A 120 -10.38 18.48 -17.77
C ILE A 120 -11.77 19.11 -17.73
N GLU A 121 -12.62 18.67 -16.80
CA GLU A 121 -13.98 19.23 -16.64
C GLU A 121 -13.95 20.73 -16.37
N GLN A 122 -13.08 21.22 -15.48
CA GLN A 122 -12.93 22.66 -15.21
C GLN A 122 -12.46 23.44 -16.44
N THR A 123 -11.54 22.87 -17.23
CA THR A 123 -11.02 23.52 -18.44
C THR A 123 -12.09 23.58 -19.52
N GLU A 124 -12.84 22.49 -19.73
CA GLU A 124 -13.98 22.47 -20.65
C GLU A 124 -15.04 23.51 -20.27
N LEU A 125 -15.39 23.59 -18.99
CA LEU A 125 -16.39 24.54 -18.50
C LEU A 125 -15.92 26.00 -18.66
N THR A 126 -14.64 26.26 -18.41
CA THR A 126 -14.03 27.59 -18.61
C THR A 126 -14.04 27.99 -20.09
N LEU A 127 -13.70 27.07 -21.00
CA LEU A 127 -13.72 27.34 -22.44
C LEU A 127 -15.12 27.62 -22.97
N ILE A 128 -16.13 26.88 -22.49
CA ILE A 128 -17.54 27.12 -22.84
C ILE A 128 -17.97 28.53 -22.39
N LEU A 129 -17.60 28.95 -21.18
CA LEU A 129 -17.94 30.28 -20.65
C LEU A 129 -17.26 31.39 -21.46
N ASP A 130 -15.98 31.24 -21.81
CA ASP A 130 -15.26 32.20 -22.64
C ASP A 130 -15.89 32.39 -24.04
N ASP A 131 -16.39 31.31 -24.64
CA ASP A 131 -17.05 31.37 -25.94
C ASP A 131 -18.44 32.03 -25.85
N VAL A 132 -19.18 31.79 -24.78
CA VAL A 132 -20.46 32.47 -24.51
C VAL A 132 -20.26 33.96 -24.32
N ASP A 133 -19.26 34.37 -23.54
CA ASP A 133 -18.94 35.79 -23.30
C ASP A 133 -18.56 36.52 -24.60
N LYS A 134 -17.81 35.86 -25.50
CA LYS A 134 -17.50 36.42 -26.83
C LYS A 134 -18.72 36.58 -27.73
N ILE A 135 -19.70 35.67 -27.64
CA ILE A 135 -20.96 35.76 -28.39
C ILE A 135 -21.84 36.89 -27.84
N VAL A 136 -21.85 37.07 -26.52
CA VAL A 136 -22.61 38.14 -25.85
C VAL A 136 -22.00 39.52 -26.12
N GLN A 137 -20.67 39.64 -26.20
CA GLN A 137 -19.99 40.91 -26.50
C GLN A 137 -20.02 41.32 -27.99
N ASN A 138 -20.25 40.38 -28.90
CA ASN A 138 -20.34 40.63 -30.35
C ASN A 138 -21.79 40.83 -30.86
N ASN A 139 -22.78 40.83 -29.97
CA ASN A 139 -24.17 41.22 -30.26
C ASN A 139 -24.52 42.54 -29.55
#